data_AF-A0A844NWU3-F1
#
_entry.id   AF-A0A844NWU3-F1
#
_cell.length_a   1.000
_cell.length_b   1.000
_cell.length_c   1.000
_cell.angle_alpha   90.00
_cell.angle_beta   90.00
_cell.angle_gamma   90.00
#
_symmetry.space_group_name_H-M   'P 1'
#
loop_
_entity.id
_entity.type
_entity.pdbx_description
1 polymer ?
#
loop_
_entity_poly.entity_id
_entity_poly.type
_entity_poly.pdbx_seq_one_letter_code
_entity_poly.pdbx_strand_id
1 'polypeptide(L)'
;LEHKVIGDNKKRLESSVRHALEKYDTVILTGGLGPTKDDLTKHTVAQIVGKDLVIDEPSLKYIESYFEEQGQEMTPNNKQQALVIEGSTVLANHHGMAPGMMVNFENKQIILLPGPPKEMQPMVKNELLSHFINHNRIIHSELLRFAGIGESKVETVLIDLIDKQTNPT
;
A
#
# COMPACT_ATOMS: atom_id res chain seq x y z
N LEU A 1 13.12 -3.83 8.25
CA LEU A 1 12.14 -2.88 7.70
C LEU A 1 12.87 -1.61 7.32
N GLU A 2 12.62 -1.07 6.14
CA GLU A 2 13.16 0.22 5.69
C GLU A 2 12.01 1.08 5.18
N HIS A 3 12.05 2.37 5.51
CA HIS A 3 11.09 3.36 5.04
C HIS A 3 11.84 4.49 4.33
N LYS A 4 11.34 4.90 3.16
CA LYS A 4 11.94 5.94 2.34
C LYS A 4 10.85 6.80 1.71
N VAL A 5 11.06 8.11 1.71
CA VAL A 5 10.20 9.08 1.00
C VAL A 5 10.92 9.50 -0.28
N ILE A 6 10.21 9.44 -1.39
CA ILE A 6 10.74 9.73 -2.72
C ILE A 6 9.73 10.65 -3.40
N GLY A 7 10.13 11.85 -3.79
CA GLY A 7 9.30 12.70 -4.65
C GLY A 7 9.26 12.21 -6.10
N ASP A 8 8.27 12.66 -6.86
CA ASP A 8 7.86 12.17 -8.18
C ASP A 8 8.90 12.41 -9.29
N ASN A 9 9.96 11.60 -9.25
CA ASN A 9 11.01 11.59 -10.25
C ASN A 9 11.26 10.15 -10.68
N LYS A 10 10.97 9.87 -11.96
CA LYS A 10 11.06 8.52 -12.54
C LYS A 10 12.37 7.80 -12.22
N LYS A 11 13.52 8.45 -12.40
CA LYS A 11 14.83 7.83 -12.19
C LYS A 11 15.07 7.48 -10.72
N ARG A 12 14.71 8.38 -9.79
CA ARG A 12 14.86 8.12 -8.34
C ARG A 12 13.91 7.03 -7.84
N LEU A 13 12.69 7.03 -8.35
CA LEU A 13 11.70 6.01 -8.04
C LEU A 13 12.17 4.65 -8.52
N GLU A 14 12.58 4.54 -9.78
CA GLU A 14 13.09 3.29 -10.35
C GLU A 14 14.28 2.75 -9.55
N SER A 15 15.29 3.59 -9.30
CA SER A 15 16.47 3.20 -8.53
C SER A 15 16.11 2.73 -7.12
N SER A 16 15.15 3.38 -6.46
CA SER A 16 14.76 3.00 -5.09
C SER A 16 13.95 1.71 -5.06
N VAL A 17 13.07 1.48 -6.04
CA VAL A 17 12.30 0.22 -6.14
C VAL A 17 13.24 -0.95 -6.43
N ARG A 18 14.20 -0.79 -7.36
CA ARG A 18 15.20 -1.83 -7.63
C ARG A 18 16.05 -2.15 -6.40
N HIS A 19 16.52 -1.13 -5.70
CA HIS A 19 17.27 -1.31 -4.45
C HIS A 19 16.46 -2.05 -3.37
N ALA A 20 15.16 -1.74 -3.24
CA ALA A 20 14.30 -2.42 -2.29
C ALA A 20 14.08 -3.88 -2.68
N LEU A 21 13.91 -4.18 -3.98
CA LEU A 21 13.77 -5.55 -4.49
C LEU A 21 15.01 -6.41 -4.28
N GLU A 22 16.21 -5.82 -4.32
CA GLU A 22 17.46 -6.54 -4.00
C GLU A 22 17.51 -7.04 -2.55
N LYS A 23 16.91 -6.29 -1.62
CA LYS A 23 17.07 -6.51 -0.17
C LYS A 23 15.88 -7.14 0.52
N TYR A 24 14.68 -6.94 -0.02
CA TYR A 24 13.44 -7.29 0.64
C TYR A 24 12.60 -8.21 -0.24
N ASP A 25 11.81 -9.07 0.41
CA ASP A 25 10.88 -9.97 -0.26
C ASP A 25 9.51 -9.31 -0.51
N THR A 26 9.23 -8.22 0.21
CA THR A 26 8.00 -7.42 0.05
C THR A 26 8.35 -5.94 -0.02
N VAL A 27 7.85 -5.26 -1.05
CA VAL A 27 8.00 -3.82 -1.25
C VAL A 27 6.61 -3.21 -1.32
N ILE A 28 6.32 -2.26 -0.43
CA ILE A 28 5.04 -1.53 -0.41
C ILE A 28 5.29 -0.10 -0.85
N LEU A 29 4.56 0.35 -1.86
CA LEU A 29 4.54 1.71 -2.37
C LEU A 29 3.18 2.34 -2.08
N THR A 30 3.19 3.58 -1.61
CA THR A 30 1.98 4.38 -1.40
C THR A 30 2.08 5.67 -2.21
N GLY A 31 1.02 6.02 -2.96
CA GLY A 31 0.97 7.22 -3.79
C GLY A 31 1.44 7.04 -5.23
N GLY A 32 1.13 8.04 -6.07
CA GLY A 32 1.50 8.06 -7.49
C GLY A 32 0.69 7.11 -8.38
N LEU A 33 -0.56 6.80 -8.01
CA LEU A 33 -1.47 5.91 -8.77
C LEU A 33 -2.56 6.66 -9.55
N GLY A 34 -2.69 7.97 -9.33
CA GLY A 34 -3.73 8.80 -9.89
C GLY A 34 -3.65 9.03 -11.42
N PRO A 35 -4.44 9.99 -11.93
CA PRO A 35 -4.54 10.30 -13.36
C PRO A 35 -3.56 11.38 -13.83
N THR A 36 -2.75 11.96 -12.94
CA THR A 36 -1.92 13.12 -13.26
C THR A 36 -0.59 12.69 -13.88
N LYS A 37 0.13 13.63 -14.51
CA LYS A 37 1.45 13.35 -15.10
C LYS A 37 2.51 13.00 -14.04
N ASP A 38 2.28 13.41 -12.80
CA ASP A 38 3.18 13.14 -11.68
C ASP A 38 2.92 11.74 -11.07
N ASP A 39 1.84 11.05 -11.47
CA ASP A 39 1.52 9.69 -11.04
C ASP A 39 2.36 8.63 -11.77
N LEU A 40 3.62 8.51 -11.34
CA LEU A 40 4.65 7.70 -12.00
C LEU A 40 4.75 6.26 -11.46
N THR A 41 4.06 5.92 -10.36
CA THR A 41 4.30 4.68 -9.60
C THR A 41 3.99 3.43 -10.42
N LYS A 42 2.75 3.30 -10.92
CA LYS A 42 2.34 2.12 -11.71
C LYS A 42 3.18 1.93 -12.98
N HIS A 43 3.48 3.03 -13.69
CA HIS A 43 4.30 3.01 -14.88
C HIS A 43 5.74 2.56 -14.60
N THR A 44 6.31 3.03 -13.49
CA THR A 44 7.68 2.67 -13.11
C THR A 44 7.76 1.22 -12.71
N VAL A 45 6.81 0.72 -11.91
CA VAL A 45 6.78 -0.70 -11.53
C VAL A 45 6.54 -1.58 -12.75
N ALA A 46 5.60 -1.24 -13.63
CA ALA A 46 5.35 -1.96 -14.90
C ALA A 46 6.63 -2.14 -15.72
N GLN A 47 7.40 -1.06 -15.89
CA GLN A 47 8.70 -1.10 -16.58
C GLN A 47 9.73 -1.99 -15.87
N ILE A 48 9.78 -1.98 -14.54
CA ILE A 48 10.72 -2.81 -13.77
C ILE A 48 10.39 -4.31 -13.93
N VAL A 49 9.11 -4.66 -13.87
CA VAL A 49 8.66 -6.06 -13.97
C VAL A 49 8.55 -6.55 -15.41
N GLY A 50 8.73 -5.66 -16.40
CA GLY A 50 8.67 -5.99 -17.82
C GLY A 50 7.26 -6.35 -18.29
N LYS A 51 6.23 -5.67 -17.77
CA LYS A 51 4.82 -5.91 -18.12
C LYS A 51 4.13 -4.64 -18.59
N ASP A 52 3.10 -4.82 -19.41
CA ASP A 52 2.29 -3.71 -19.89
C ASP A 52 1.24 -3.26 -18.86
N LEU A 53 0.71 -2.06 -19.08
CA LEU A 53 -0.47 -1.58 -18.38
C LEU A 53 -1.72 -1.89 -19.20
N VAL A 54 -2.68 -2.58 -18.59
CA VAL A 54 -3.95 -2.97 -19.21
C VAL A 54 -5.11 -2.34 -18.46
N ILE A 55 -6.25 -2.16 -19.13
CA ILE A 55 -7.46 -1.66 -18.47
C ILE A 55 -8.05 -2.78 -17.63
N ASP A 56 -8.29 -2.50 -16.36
CA ASP A 56 -9.15 -3.33 -15.51
C ASP A 56 -10.62 -2.89 -15.71
N GLU A 57 -11.39 -3.74 -16.41
CA GLU A 57 -12.80 -3.47 -16.73
C GLU A 57 -13.68 -3.22 -15.49
N PRO A 58 -13.55 -3.97 -14.37
CA PRO A 58 -14.26 -3.64 -13.13
C PRO A 58 -13.94 -2.24 -12.59
N SER A 59 -12.66 -1.85 -12.54
CA SER A 59 -12.25 -0.52 -12.09
C SER A 59 -12.75 0.58 -13.04
N LEU A 60 -12.68 0.36 -14.36
CA LEU A 60 -13.19 1.31 -15.35
C LEU A 60 -14.69 1.54 -15.14
N LYS A 61 -15.48 0.48 -15.02
CA LYS A 61 -16.92 0.58 -14.77
C LYS A 61 -17.24 1.33 -13.49
N TYR A 62 -16.50 1.06 -12.42
CA TYR A 62 -16.68 1.78 -11.16
C TYR A 62 -16.42 3.28 -11.31
N ILE A 63 -15.36 3.66 -12.02
CA ILE A 63 -15.04 5.07 -12.29
C ILE A 63 -16.14 5.70 -13.16
N GLU A 64 -16.58 5.03 -14.22
CA GLU A 64 -17.66 5.49 -15.10
C GLU A 64 -18.97 5.73 -14.32
N SER A 65 -19.40 4.76 -13.52
CA SER A 65 -20.60 4.88 -12.68
C SER A 65 -20.49 6.03 -11.68
N TYR A 66 -19.32 6.26 -11.09
CA TYR A 66 -19.14 7.39 -10.18
C TYR A 66 -19.37 8.73 -10.90
N PHE A 67 -18.79 8.92 -12.09
CA PHE A 67 -18.96 10.17 -12.83
C PHE A 67 -20.41 10.38 -13.28
N GLU A 68 -21.08 9.30 -13.71
CA GLU A 68 -22.51 9.32 -14.02
C GLU A 68 -23.36 9.73 -12.81
N GLU A 69 -23.11 9.14 -11.64
CA GLU A 69 -23.83 9.47 -10.39
C GLU A 69 -23.59 10.91 -9.92
N GLN A 70 -22.38 11.45 -10.13
CA GLN A 70 -22.07 12.85 -9.81
C GLN A 70 -22.58 13.84 -10.87
N GLY A 71 -23.14 13.36 -11.99
CA GLY A 71 -23.57 14.21 -13.11
C GLY A 71 -22.42 14.97 -13.77
N GLN A 72 -21.21 14.40 -13.75
CA GLN A 72 -20.00 15.01 -14.31
C GLN A 72 -19.51 14.24 -15.54
N GLU A 73 -18.99 14.96 -16.53
CA GLU A 73 -18.36 14.34 -17.69
C GLU A 73 -16.98 13.77 -17.32
N MET A 74 -16.78 12.47 -17.56
CA MET A 74 -15.50 11.82 -17.32
C MET A 74 -14.48 12.24 -18.38
N THR A 75 -13.31 12.73 -17.95
CA THR A 75 -12.25 13.11 -18.89
C THR A 75 -11.38 11.89 -19.27
N PRO A 76 -10.68 11.91 -20.43
CA PRO A 76 -9.87 10.77 -20.86
C PRO A 76 -8.75 10.36 -19.89
N ASN A 77 -8.25 11.28 -19.05
CA ASN A 77 -7.23 10.94 -18.06
C ASN A 77 -7.80 10.12 -16.89
N ASN A 78 -9.09 10.23 -16.58
CA ASN A 78 -9.74 9.44 -15.53
C ASN A 78 -9.75 7.96 -15.90
N LYS A 79 -9.91 7.65 -17.20
CA LYS A 79 -9.77 6.28 -17.72
C LYS A 79 -8.39 5.67 -17.42
N GLN A 80 -7.34 6.49 -17.36
CA GLN A 80 -5.99 6.00 -17.02
C GLN A 80 -5.87 5.53 -15.56
N GLN A 81 -6.82 5.88 -14.69
CA GLN A 81 -6.87 5.37 -13.32
C GLN A 81 -7.25 3.89 -13.28
N ALA A 82 -7.99 3.40 -14.28
CA ALA A 82 -8.32 1.98 -14.42
C ALA A 82 -7.16 1.13 -14.96
N LEU A 83 -6.02 1.72 -15.31
CA LEU A 83 -4.85 0.98 -15.77
C LEU A 83 -4.19 0.23 -14.62
N VAL A 84 -4.03 -1.08 -14.79
CA VAL A 84 -3.35 -1.99 -13.86
C VAL A 84 -2.19 -2.68 -14.55
N ILE A 85 -1.22 -3.16 -13.78
CA ILE A 85 -0.12 -3.95 -14.32
C ILE A 85 -0.65 -5.32 -14.74
N GLU A 86 -0.32 -5.76 -15.95
CA GLU A 86 -0.78 -7.04 -16.48
C GLU A 86 -0.48 -8.21 -15.52
N GLY A 87 -1.51 -9.02 -15.25
CA GLY A 87 -1.40 -10.17 -14.33
C GLY A 87 -1.11 -9.79 -12.88
N SER A 88 -1.38 -8.54 -12.47
CA SER A 88 -1.44 -8.16 -11.06
C SER A 88 -2.76 -8.60 -10.43
N THR A 89 -2.78 -8.78 -9.11
CA THR A 89 -4.02 -8.86 -8.34
C THR A 89 -4.49 -7.43 -8.06
N VAL A 90 -5.67 -7.08 -8.57
CA VAL A 90 -6.29 -5.77 -8.36
C VAL A 90 -6.89 -5.69 -6.97
N LEU A 91 -6.63 -4.58 -6.26
CA LEU A 91 -7.19 -4.28 -4.95
C LEU A 91 -8.23 -3.16 -5.12
N ALA A 92 -9.50 -3.47 -4.94
CA ALA A 92 -10.58 -2.52 -5.22
C ALA A 92 -10.48 -1.28 -4.31
N ASN A 93 -10.67 -0.09 -4.90
CA ASN A 93 -10.73 1.15 -4.15
C ASN A 93 -12.17 1.64 -4.04
N HIS A 94 -12.82 1.36 -2.91
CA HIS A 94 -14.19 1.83 -2.66
C HIS A 94 -14.27 3.26 -2.10
N HIS A 95 -13.13 3.94 -1.92
CA HIS A 95 -13.06 5.27 -1.31
C HIS A 95 -12.36 6.30 -2.21
N GLY A 96 -12.01 5.90 -3.43
CA GLY A 96 -11.36 6.71 -4.45
C GLY A 96 -11.35 5.96 -5.78
N MET A 97 -10.68 6.50 -6.79
CA MET A 97 -10.77 5.98 -8.16
C MET A 97 -9.67 5.01 -8.55
N ALA A 98 -8.44 5.24 -8.06
CA ALA A 98 -7.30 4.45 -8.48
C ALA A 98 -7.26 3.15 -7.64
N PRO A 99 -7.36 1.96 -8.28
CA PRO A 99 -7.22 0.70 -7.57
C PRO A 99 -5.78 0.51 -7.10
N GLY A 100 -5.62 -0.26 -6.02
CA GLY A 100 -4.32 -0.80 -5.64
C GLY A 100 -3.98 -2.03 -6.47
N MET A 101 -2.74 -2.48 -6.39
CA MET A 101 -2.26 -3.63 -7.16
C MET A 101 -1.24 -4.42 -6.35
N MET A 102 -1.29 -5.74 -6.44
CA MET A 102 -0.25 -6.64 -5.91
C MET A 102 0.37 -7.41 -7.07
N VAL A 103 1.70 -7.36 -7.19
CA VAL A 103 2.47 -7.94 -8.29
C VAL A 103 3.47 -8.94 -7.74
N ASN A 104 3.42 -10.16 -8.27
CA ASN A 104 4.43 -11.18 -8.06
C ASN A 104 5.60 -10.96 -9.04
N PHE A 105 6.82 -10.80 -8.52
CA PHE A 105 8.03 -10.62 -9.33
C PHE A 105 9.20 -11.36 -8.69
N GLU A 106 9.76 -12.39 -9.35
CA GLU A 106 10.93 -13.15 -8.88
C GLU A 106 10.83 -13.66 -7.43
N ASN A 107 9.67 -14.25 -7.07
CA ASN A 107 9.32 -14.70 -5.70
C ASN A 107 9.15 -13.56 -4.66
N LYS A 108 9.12 -12.30 -5.11
CA LYS A 108 8.90 -11.12 -4.30
C LYS A 108 7.51 -10.53 -4.55
N GLN A 109 7.01 -9.79 -3.57
CA GLN A 109 5.74 -9.08 -3.61
C GLN A 109 5.98 -7.58 -3.78
N ILE A 110 5.36 -6.98 -4.78
CA ILE A 110 5.30 -5.51 -4.93
C ILE A 110 3.84 -5.09 -4.76
N ILE A 111 3.57 -4.26 -3.78
CA ILE A 111 2.23 -3.78 -3.45
C ILE A 111 2.18 -2.29 -3.71
N LEU A 112 1.20 -1.85 -4.50
CA LEU A 112 0.94 -0.46 -4.84
C LEU A 112 -0.39 -0.06 -4.20
N LEU A 113 -0.37 0.99 -3.40
CA LEU A 113 -1.52 1.52 -2.68
C LEU A 113 -1.72 3.02 -2.98
N PRO A 114 -2.95 3.53 -2.85
CA PRO A 114 -3.20 4.96 -3.00
C PRO A 114 -2.47 5.78 -1.93
N GLY A 115 -2.22 7.05 -2.22
CA GLY A 115 -1.53 7.97 -1.31
C GLY A 115 -2.42 8.46 -0.15
N PRO A 116 -3.66 8.90 -0.41
CA PRO A 116 -4.55 9.40 0.63
C PRO A 116 -4.86 8.32 1.69
N PRO A 117 -4.64 8.59 3.00
CA PRO A 117 -4.91 7.62 4.05
C PRO A 117 -6.36 7.12 4.10
N LYS A 118 -7.32 7.97 3.72
CA LYS A 118 -8.75 7.64 3.64
C LYS A 118 -9.06 6.57 2.58
N GLU A 119 -8.20 6.40 1.59
CA GLU A 119 -8.31 5.36 0.56
C GLU A 119 -7.44 4.15 0.91
N MET A 120 -6.21 4.41 1.35
CA MET A 120 -5.21 3.38 1.62
C MET A 120 -5.61 2.47 2.80
N GLN A 121 -6.03 3.06 3.93
CA GLN A 121 -6.36 2.28 5.13
C GLN A 121 -7.49 1.26 4.92
N PRO A 122 -8.66 1.62 4.34
CA PRO A 122 -9.71 0.65 4.07
C PRO A 122 -9.28 -0.39 3.04
N MET A 123 -8.53 -0.02 2.00
CA MET A 123 -8.02 -0.96 1.01
C MET A 123 -7.06 -1.99 1.64
N VAL A 124 -6.16 -1.53 2.52
CA VAL A 124 -5.28 -2.46 3.25
C VAL A 124 -6.12 -3.43 4.08
N LYS A 125 -7.07 -2.91 4.85
CA LYS A 125 -7.88 -3.71 5.76
C LYS A 125 -8.75 -4.74 5.04
N ASN A 126 -9.41 -4.33 3.95
CA ASN A 126 -10.48 -5.11 3.33
C ASN A 126 -9.98 -5.95 2.15
N GLU A 127 -8.99 -5.47 1.40
CA GLU A 127 -8.46 -6.14 0.21
C GLU A 127 -7.12 -6.82 0.52
N LEU A 128 -6.13 -6.04 0.97
CA LEU A 128 -4.73 -6.51 1.05
C LEU A 128 -4.51 -7.56 2.13
N LEU A 129 -5.02 -7.33 3.36
CA LEU A 129 -4.70 -8.18 4.51
C LEU A 129 -5.12 -9.64 4.28
N SER A 130 -6.19 -9.88 3.52
CA SER A 130 -6.68 -11.23 3.20
C SER A 130 -5.61 -12.11 2.53
N HIS A 131 -4.66 -11.49 1.82
CA HIS A 131 -3.56 -12.19 1.15
C HIS A 131 -2.40 -12.57 2.09
N PHE A 132 -2.33 -11.96 3.28
CA PHE A 132 -1.23 -12.16 4.23
C PHE A 132 -1.66 -12.79 5.56
N ILE A 133 -2.96 -12.81 5.85
CA ILE A 133 -3.47 -13.43 7.07
C ILE A 133 -3.25 -14.95 6.98
N ASN A 134 -2.26 -15.42 7.71
CA ASN A 134 -2.08 -16.82 8.02
C ASN A 134 -2.53 -17.03 9.47
N HIS A 135 -3.62 -17.77 9.68
CA HIS A 135 -4.19 -18.02 11.00
C HIS A 135 -3.25 -18.81 11.95
N ASN A 136 -2.10 -19.28 11.48
CA ASN A 136 -1.13 -20.03 12.27
C ASN A 136 -0.12 -19.17 13.04
N ARG A 137 -0.13 -17.83 12.88
CA ARG A 137 0.75 -16.93 13.63
C ARG A 137 -0.06 -15.71 14.11
N ILE A 138 -0.11 -15.51 15.42
CA ILE A 138 -0.85 -14.41 16.06
C ILE A 138 0.16 -13.48 16.72
N ILE A 139 0.13 -12.20 16.36
CA ILE A 139 0.77 -11.13 17.13
C ILE A 139 -0.35 -10.44 17.92
N HIS A 140 -0.23 -10.44 19.25
CA HIS A 140 -1.15 -9.74 20.13
C HIS A 140 -0.44 -8.50 20.71
N SER A 141 -1.11 -7.35 20.68
CA SER A 141 -0.60 -6.10 21.23
C SER A 141 -1.71 -5.43 22.02
N GLU A 142 -1.42 -5.04 23.26
CA GLU A 142 -2.32 -4.29 24.13
C GLU A 142 -1.65 -2.98 24.53
N LEU A 143 -2.38 -1.86 24.44
CA LEU A 143 -1.87 -0.54 24.79
C LEU A 143 -2.40 -0.10 26.15
N LEU A 144 -1.55 -0.16 27.17
CA LEU A 144 -1.85 0.35 28.51
C LEU A 144 -1.45 1.83 28.60
N ARG A 145 -2.42 2.70 28.90
CA ARG A 145 -2.19 4.15 29.05
C ARG A 145 -2.28 4.54 30.53
N PHE A 146 -1.20 5.13 31.04
CA PHE A 146 -1.12 5.58 32.43
C PHE A 146 -1.16 7.11 32.50
N ALA A 147 -1.80 7.65 33.55
CA ALA A 147 -1.84 9.07 33.84
C ALA A 147 -1.50 9.32 35.31
N GLY A 148 -0.83 10.44 35.62
CA GLY A 148 -0.46 10.82 36.99
C GLY A 148 0.76 10.07 37.56
N ILE A 149 1.48 9.30 36.73
CA ILE A 149 2.70 8.58 37.10
C ILE A 149 3.78 8.88 36.05
N GLY A 150 5.00 9.19 36.50
CA GLY A 150 6.14 9.47 35.63
C GLY A 150 6.78 8.19 35.08
N GLU A 151 7.44 8.29 33.92
CA GLU A 151 8.04 7.16 33.19
C GLU A 151 8.94 6.28 34.08
N SER A 152 9.92 6.86 34.78
CA SER A 152 10.84 6.10 35.65
C SER A 152 10.11 5.34 36.78
N LYS A 153 8.99 5.88 37.27
CA LYS A 153 8.20 5.21 38.31
C LYS A 153 7.36 4.08 37.72
N VAL A 154 6.83 4.22 36.51
CA VAL A 154 6.17 3.12 35.78
C VAL A 154 7.16 1.99 35.53
N GLU A 155 8.35 2.30 35.01
CA GLU A 155 9.41 1.33 34.77
C GLU A 155 9.81 0.59 36.06
N THR A 156 10.07 1.32 37.15
CA THR A 156 10.43 0.72 38.44
C THR A 156 9.34 -0.25 38.95
N VAL A 157 8.06 0.07 38.75
CA VAL A 157 6.93 -0.78 39.17
C VAL A 157 6.78 -2.01 38.27
N LEU A 158 7.15 -1.91 37.00
CA LEU A 158 6.99 -2.98 36.00
C LEU A 158 8.29 -3.74 35.69
N ILE A 159 9.41 -3.41 36.35
CA ILE A 159 10.74 -3.88 35.97
C ILE A 159 10.84 -5.42 35.98
N ASP A 160 10.17 -6.07 36.93
CA ASP A 160 10.19 -7.53 37.02
C ASP A 160 9.37 -8.21 35.92
N LEU A 161 8.38 -7.53 35.33
CA LEU A 161 7.64 -7.99 34.16
C LEU A 161 8.43 -7.75 32.87
N ILE A 162 9.11 -6.60 32.76
CA ILE A 162 9.97 -6.25 31.62
C ILE A 162 11.15 -7.23 31.54
N ASP A 163 11.85 -7.48 32.65
CA ASP A 163 13.03 -8.37 32.69
C ASP A 163 12.67 -9.83 32.38
N LYS A 164 11.45 -10.26 32.69
CA LYS A 164 10.95 -11.62 32.43
C LYS A 164 10.29 -11.78 31.06
N GLN A 165 10.18 -10.71 30.26
CA GLN A 165 9.52 -10.79 28.96
C GLN A 165 10.33 -11.67 28.00
N THR A 166 9.63 -12.48 27.21
CA THR A 166 10.24 -13.36 26.20
C THR A 166 9.65 -13.18 24.80
N ASN A 167 8.79 -12.17 24.59
CA ASN A 167 7.97 -12.02 23.38
C ASN A 167 7.42 -10.59 23.21
N PRO A 168 7.44 -10.00 22.00
CA PRO A 168 8.53 -10.03 21.01
C PRO A 168 9.57 -8.94 21.35
N THR A 169 10.85 -9.30 21.35
CA THR A 169 11.97 -8.34 21.30
C THR A 169 12.27 -7.90 19.88
#